data_AF-A0A645EYP7-F1
#
_entry.id   AF-A0A645EYP7-F1
#
_cell.length_a   1.000
_cell.length_b   1.000
_cell.length_c   1.000
_cell.angle_alpha   90.00
_cell.angle_beta   90.00
_cell.angle_gamma   90.00
#
_symmetry.space_group_name_H-M   'P 1'
#
loop_
_entity.id
_entity.type
_entity.pdbx_description
1 polymer ?
#
loop_
_entity_poly.entity_id
_entity_poly.type
_entity_poly.pdbx_seq_one_letter_code
_entity_poly.pdbx_strand_id
1 'polypeptide(L)'
;MKGNYILGLESTSSRMFNNGKSTLFLNKINKPEDIIKKIDSIDMEKIQRVMEYTFKNGILNSAYVGDKLDLDGIKSLLEGDITLFKSDNNDIIV
;
A
#
# COMPACT_ATOMS: atom_id res chain seq x y z
N MET A 1 6.91 13.33 0.08
CA MET A 1 7.67 12.06 0.07
C MET A 1 9.18 12.24 0.27
N LYS A 2 9.89 13.07 -0.51
CA LYS A 2 11.36 13.21 -0.44
C LYS A 2 11.92 13.55 0.96
N GLY A 3 11.35 14.56 1.62
CA GLY A 3 11.79 14.97 2.96
C GLY A 3 11.68 13.85 4.00
N ASN A 4 10.52 13.19 4.07
CA ASN A 4 10.29 12.07 4.98
C ASN A 4 11.31 10.94 4.74
N TYR A 5 11.61 10.59 3.47
CA TYR A 5 12.61 9.57 3.16
C TYR A 5 14.02 9.92 3.68
N ILE A 6 14.49 11.16 3.47
CA ILE A 6 15.82 11.58 3.92
C ILE A 6 15.89 11.66 5.46
N LEU A 7 14.88 12.24 6.09
CA LEU A 7 14.80 12.35 7.55
C LEU A 7 14.67 10.97 8.22
N GLY A 8 13.93 10.05 7.61
CA GLY A 8 13.80 8.67 8.07
C GLY A 8 15.11 7.87 8.02
N LEU A 9 16.12 8.37 7.30
CA LEU A 9 17.47 7.79 7.25
C LEU A 9 18.45 8.51 8.17
N GLU A 10 18.05 9.39 9.08
CA GLU A 10 19.00 10.14 9.91
C GLU A 10 19.84 9.24 10.84
N SER A 11 19.22 8.21 11.43
CA SER A 11 19.90 7.29 12.34
C SER A 11 20.61 6.13 11.61
N THR A 12 21.75 5.70 12.16
CA THR A 12 22.49 4.52 11.68
C THR A 12 21.63 3.26 11.69
N SER A 13 20.80 3.08 12.73
CA SER A 13 19.91 1.92 12.85
C SER A 13 18.86 1.90 11.73
N SER A 14 18.21 3.02 11.45
CA SER A 14 17.23 3.12 10.35
C SER A 14 17.88 2.89 8.99
N ARG A 15 19.10 3.40 8.77
CA ARG A 15 19.87 3.12 7.54
C ARG A 15 20.20 1.64 7.40
N MET A 16 20.74 1.01 8.45
CA MET A 16 21.10 -0.42 8.42
C MET A 16 19.88 -1.32 8.25
N PHE A 17 18.75 -1.01 8.90
CA PHE A 17 17.52 -1.78 8.73
C PHE A 17 17.02 -1.74 7.27
N ASN A 18 16.99 -0.55 6.67
CA ASN A 18 16.63 -0.41 5.25
C ASN A 18 17.56 -1.19 4.31
N ASN A 19 18.88 -1.12 4.57
CA ASN A 19 19.87 -1.87 3.78
C ASN A 19 19.68 -3.38 3.95
N GLY A 20 19.52 -3.87 5.18
CA GLY A 20 19.30 -5.28 5.47
C GLY A 20 18.06 -5.82 4.75
N LYS A 21 16.93 -5.09 4.84
CA LYS A 21 15.70 -5.44 4.11
C LYS A 21 15.92 -5.51 2.60
N SER A 22 16.57 -4.50 2.02
CA SER A 22 16.80 -4.43 0.57
C SER A 22 17.74 -5.53 0.08
N THR A 23 18.83 -5.80 0.80
CA THR A 23 19.77 -6.86 0.44
C THR A 23 19.11 -8.24 0.58
N LEU A 24 18.30 -8.46 1.60
CA LEU A 24 17.58 -9.73 1.80
C LEU A 24 16.62 -10.05 0.66
N PHE A 25 15.81 -9.08 0.22
CA PHE A 25 14.79 -9.32 -0.82
C PHE A 25 15.31 -9.16 -2.24
N LEU A 26 16.28 -8.26 -2.47
CA LEU A 26 16.62 -7.75 -3.80
C LEU A 26 18.12 -7.81 -4.10
N ASN A 27 18.95 -8.33 -3.18
CA ASN A 27 20.41 -8.39 -3.27
C ASN A 27 21.04 -7.06 -3.73
N LYS A 28 20.54 -5.93 -3.21
CA LYS A 28 21.04 -4.60 -3.56
C LYS A 28 20.94 -3.62 -2.40
N ILE A 29 21.86 -2.67 -2.36
CA ILE A 29 21.78 -1.48 -1.50
C ILE A 29 21.21 -0.32 -2.32
N ASN A 30 20.16 0.33 -1.81
CA ASN A 30 19.58 1.50 -2.44
C ASN A 30 20.31 2.76 -1.94
N LYS A 31 21.03 3.46 -2.82
CA LYS A 31 21.60 4.76 -2.46
C LYS A 31 20.48 5.79 -2.35
N PRO A 32 20.52 6.71 -1.36
CA PRO A 32 19.50 7.74 -1.22
C PRO A 32 19.30 8.55 -2.50
N GLU A 33 20.39 8.89 -3.19
CA GLU A 33 20.38 9.63 -4.48
C GLU A 33 19.55 8.92 -5.56
N ASP A 34 19.69 7.60 -5.69
CA ASP A 34 18.96 6.81 -6.69
C ASP A 34 17.46 6.80 -6.41
N ILE A 35 17.09 6.75 -5.13
CA ILE A 35 15.69 6.80 -4.70
C ILE A 35 15.09 8.19 -4.93
N ILE A 36 15.84 9.25 -4.62
CA ILE A 36 15.41 10.63 -4.89
C ILE A 36 15.19 10.85 -6.39
N LYS A 37 16.14 10.43 -7.24
CA LYS A 37 15.98 10.51 -8.71
C LYS A 37 14.75 9.78 -9.21
N LYS A 38 14.44 8.60 -8.66
CA LYS A 38 13.22 7.85 -9.01
C LYS A 38 11.96 8.63 -8.62
N ILE A 39 11.93 9.24 -7.44
CA ILE A 39 10.80 10.07 -7.00
C ILE A 39 10.65 11.30 -7.91
N ASP A 40 11.76 11.96 -8.25
CA ASP A 40 11.76 13.13 -9.13
C ASP A 40 11.32 12.81 -10.56
N SER A 41 11.51 11.57 -11.01
CA SER A 41 11.08 11.11 -12.33
C SER A 41 9.58 10.79 -12.43
N ILE A 42 8.80 10.94 -11.36
CA ILE A 42 7.36 10.64 -11.38
C ILE A 42 6.63 11.74 -12.16
N ASP A 43 5.88 11.32 -13.17
CA ASP A 43 5.03 12.17 -14.03
C ASP A 43 3.57 11.73 -13.94
N MET A 44 2.68 12.50 -14.58
CA MET A 44 1.23 12.24 -14.55
C MET A 44 0.85 10.91 -15.21
N GLU A 45 1.58 10.47 -16.23
CA GLU A 45 1.33 9.19 -16.89
C GLU A 45 1.58 8.01 -15.92
N LYS A 46 2.69 8.04 -15.18
CA LYS A 46 2.97 7.02 -14.15
C LYS A 46 1.93 7.04 -13.04
N ILE A 47 1.47 8.23 -12.62
CA ILE A 47 0.43 8.36 -11.60
C ILE A 47 -0.89 7.75 -12.09
N GLN A 48 -1.32 8.13 -13.30
CA GLN A 48 -2.55 7.59 -13.89
C GLN A 48 -2.48 6.08 -14.04
N ARG A 49 -1.36 5.57 -14.55
CA ARG A 49 -1.13 4.12 -14.67
C ARG A 49 -1.28 3.41 -13.33
N VAL A 50 -0.66 3.92 -12.26
CA VAL A 50 -0.78 3.30 -10.93
C VAL A 50 -2.21 3.40 -10.39
N MET A 51 -2.89 4.52 -10.60
CA MET A 51 -4.29 4.71 -10.21
C MET A 51 -5.19 3.66 -10.85
N GLU A 52 -5.08 3.49 -12.18
CA GLU A 52 -5.84 2.51 -12.94
C GLU A 52 -5.58 1.07 -12.45
N TYR A 53 -4.32 0.70 -12.19
CA TYR A 53 -4.00 -0.66 -11.71
C TYR A 53 -4.40 -0.92 -10.26
N THR A 54 -4.44 0.11 -9.41
CA THR A 54 -4.69 -0.01 -7.97
C THR A 54 -6.18 0.00 -7.67
N PHE A 55 -6.95 0.85 -8.35
CA PHE A 55 -8.38 1.04 -8.12
C PHE A 55 -9.27 0.38 -9.18
N LYS A 56 -8.72 -0.46 -10.06
CA LYS A 56 -9.53 -1.31 -10.92
C LYS A 56 -10.38 -2.29 -10.11
N ASN A 57 -11.46 -2.74 -10.72
CA ASN A 57 -12.35 -3.74 -10.17
C ASN A 57 -11.57 -5.02 -9.82
N GLY A 58 -11.84 -5.54 -8.63
CA GLY A 58 -11.11 -6.67 -8.06
C GLY A 58 -11.64 -7.06 -6.69
N ILE A 59 -10.84 -7.80 -5.94
CA ILE A 59 -11.19 -8.18 -4.56
C ILE A 59 -10.96 -6.97 -3.66
N LEU A 60 -12.04 -6.44 -3.10
CA LEU A 60 -12.00 -5.39 -2.08
C LEU A 60 -11.94 -6.03 -0.69
N ASN A 61 -11.02 -5.55 0.15
CA ASN A 61 -10.92 -5.93 1.56
C ASN A 61 -11.17 -4.68 2.41
N SER A 62 -12.05 -4.80 3.40
CA SER A 62 -12.34 -3.75 4.36
C SER A 62 -12.53 -4.33 5.76
N ALA A 63 -12.08 -3.58 6.77
CA ALA A 63 -12.19 -3.95 8.18
C ALA A 63 -12.77 -2.78 8.98
N TYR A 64 -13.75 -3.06 9.84
CA TYR A 64 -14.48 -2.06 10.61
C TYR A 64 -14.50 -2.45 12.09
N VAL A 65 -14.31 -1.49 12.99
CA VAL A 65 -14.34 -1.71 14.44
C VAL A 65 -15.21 -0.62 15.08
N GLY A 66 -16.18 -1.00 15.91
CA GLY A 66 -17.07 -0.08 16.61
C GLY A 66 -18.28 -0.80 17.20
N ASP A 67 -18.91 -0.19 18.21
CA ASP A 67 -20.07 -0.76 18.92
C ASP A 67 -21.35 -0.80 18.06
N LYS A 68 -21.56 0.21 17.22
CA LYS A 68 -22.72 0.32 16.32
C LYS A 68 -22.25 0.64 14.91
N LEU A 69 -21.97 -0.41 14.15
CA LEU A 69 -21.59 -0.30 12.75
C LEU A 69 -22.84 -0.35 11.86
N ASP A 70 -23.00 0.66 11.00
CA ASP A 70 -23.99 0.65 9.92
C ASP A 70 -23.46 -0.18 8.74
N LEU A 71 -23.70 -1.48 8.80
CA LEU A 71 -23.25 -2.42 7.79
C LEU A 71 -23.94 -2.22 6.45
N ASP A 72 -25.17 -1.70 6.43
CA ASP A 72 -25.94 -1.52 5.21
C ASP A 72 -25.46 -0.30 4.44
N GLY A 73 -25.17 0.80 5.14
CA GLY A 73 -24.49 1.96 4.56
C GLY A 73 -23.12 1.59 3.99
N ILE A 74 -22.34 0.81 4.74
CA ILE A 74 -21.02 0.31 4.31
C ILE A 74 -21.13 -0.56 3.05
N LYS A 75 -22.06 -1.52 3.02
CA LYS A 75 -22.25 -2.38 1.85
C LYS A 75 -22.65 -1.56 0.62
N SER A 76 -23.54 -0.59 0.76
CA SER A 76 -23.99 0.24 -0.36
C SER A 76 -22.86 1.06 -1.00
N LEU A 77 -21.86 1.47 -0.21
CA LEU A 77 -20.66 2.16 -0.71
C LEU A 77 -19.69 1.21 -1.44
N LEU A 78 -19.73 -0.08 -1.13
CA LEU A 78 -18.84 -1.09 -1.68
C LEU A 78 -19.46 -1.81 -2.89
N GLU A 79 -20.78 -1.95 -2.95
CA GLU A 79 -21.53 -2.77 -3.92
C GLU A 79 -21.38 -2.37 -5.40
N GLY A 80 -20.78 -1.22 -5.69
CA GLY A 80 -20.53 -0.77 -7.07
C GLY A 80 -19.59 -1.67 -7.89
N ASP A 81 -18.66 -2.40 -7.26
CA ASP A 81 -17.49 -2.97 -7.98
C ASP A 81 -16.94 -4.33 -7.45
N ILE A 82 -17.74 -5.23 -6.86
CA ILE A 82 -17.19 -6.40 -6.12
C ILE A 82 -17.35 -7.76 -6.80
N THR A 83 -16.22 -8.42 -7.09
CA THR A 83 -16.10 -9.88 -6.92
C THR A 83 -15.69 -10.16 -5.48
N LEU A 84 -16.65 -10.49 -4.61
CA LEU A 84 -16.34 -10.89 -3.23
C LEU A 84 -15.49 -12.15 -3.25
N PHE A 85 -14.41 -12.19 -2.46
CA PHE A 85 -13.65 -13.43 -2.27
C PHE A 85 -14.59 -14.49 -1.67
N LYS A 86 -14.62 -15.69 -2.27
CA LYS A 86 -15.48 -16.81 -1.89
C LYS A 86 -15.58 -16.94 -0.37
N SER A 87 -16.75 -16.64 0.17
CA SER A 87 -17.15 -17.04 1.51
C SER A 87 -17.90 -18.37 1.35
N ASP A 88 -17.18 -19.48 1.48
CA ASP A 88 -17.85 -20.73 1.84
C ASP A 88 -18.31 -20.58 3.30
N ASN A 89 -19.60 -20.80 3.52
CA ASN A 89 -20.33 -20.53 4.76
C ASN A 89 -19.60 -21.06 6.03
N ASN A 90 -18.82 -20.20 6.71
CA ASN A 90 -18.79 -20.01 8.18
C ASN A 90 -17.63 -19.17 8.72
N ASP A 91 -16.65 -18.76 7.93
CA ASP A 91 -15.44 -18.18 8.52
C ASP A 91 -15.44 -16.64 8.48
N ILE A 92 -16.15 -16.03 9.45
CA ILE A 92 -15.77 -14.70 9.95
C ILE A 92 -14.48 -14.92 10.77
N ILE A 93 -13.33 -14.80 10.10
CA ILE A 93 -12.05 -14.76 10.81
C ILE A 93 -11.84 -13.32 11.26
N VAL A 94 -11.92 -13.13 12.58
CA VAL A 94 -11.57 -11.90 13.30
C VAL A 94 -10.09 -11.58 13.12
#